data_AF-A0A392N4X8-F1
#
_entry.id   AF-A0A392N4X8-F1
#
_cell.length_a   1.000
_cell.length_b   1.000
_cell.length_c   1.000
_cell.angle_alpha   90.00
_cell.angle_beta   90.00
_cell.angle_gamma   90.00
#
_symmetry.space_group_name_H-M   'P 1'
#
loop_
_entity.id
_entity.type
_entity.pdbx_description
1 polymer ?
#
loop_
_entity_poly.entity_id
_entity_poly.type
_entity_poly.pdbx_seq_one_letter_code
_entity_poly.pdbx_strand_id
1 'polypeptide(L)'
;VQRLSNVDVVKSPFQFVPISDVVGGSYDTDYLVDVIGVLTGVGSEREITNQNGSTTKLNVIALEADGHKIQCTLFGPYVDELNTFIAAGDYNNAVVIVQLAKAKTFQG
;
A
#
# COMPACT_ATOMS: atom_id res chain seq x y z
N VAL A 1 -37.85 -14.19 -20.72
CA VAL A 1 -36.73 -13.30 -20.32
C VAL A 1 -36.89 -13.02 -18.83
N GLN A 2 -36.02 -13.58 -17.99
CA GLN A 2 -36.05 -13.33 -16.56
C GLN A 2 -35.36 -11.99 -16.29
N ARG A 3 -36.11 -10.98 -15.82
CA ARG A 3 -35.53 -9.74 -15.33
C ARG A 3 -34.86 -10.03 -13.99
N LEU A 4 -33.54 -9.91 -13.95
CA LEU A 4 -32.82 -9.84 -12.68
C LEU A 4 -33.25 -8.56 -11.97
N SER A 5 -33.49 -8.63 -10.66
CA SER A 5 -33.68 -7.44 -9.82
C SER A 5 -32.47 -6.53 -9.97
N ASN A 6 -32.68 -5.21 -10.00
CA ASN A 6 -31.59 -4.25 -9.93
C ASN A 6 -30.76 -4.56 -8.68
N VAL A 7 -29.57 -5.12 -8.87
CA VAL A 7 -28.58 -5.24 -7.81
C VAL A 7 -27.98 -3.86 -7.68
N ASP A 8 -28.16 -3.22 -6.53
CA ASP A 8 -27.45 -1.98 -6.22
C ASP A 8 -25.95 -2.27 -6.26
N VAL A 9 -25.27 -1.74 -7.27
CA VAL A 9 -23.81 -1.78 -7.35
C VAL A 9 -23.32 -0.78 -6.31
N VAL A 10 -22.98 -1.29 -5.13
CA VAL A 10 -22.37 -0.50 -4.06
C VAL A 10 -21.12 0.16 -4.63
N LYS A 11 -20.96 1.47 -4.38
CA LYS A 11 -19.75 2.21 -4.77
C LYS A 11 -18.51 1.51 -4.21
N SER A 12 -17.36 1.76 -4.87
CA SER A 12 -16.05 1.29 -4.40
C SER A 12 -15.91 1.48 -2.88
N PRO A 13 -15.47 0.44 -2.13
CA PRO A 13 -15.34 0.52 -0.68
C PRO A 13 -14.15 1.38 -0.23
N PHE A 14 -13.26 1.75 -1.16
CA PHE A 14 -12.03 2.49 -0.85
C PHE A 14 -12.31 3.97 -0.61
N GLN A 15 -11.60 4.56 0.35
CA GLN A 15 -11.62 5.99 0.64
C GLN A 15 -10.23 6.57 0.41
N PHE A 16 -9.85 6.71 -0.87
CA PHE A 16 -8.50 7.13 -1.23
C PHE A 16 -8.18 8.54 -0.77
N VAL A 17 -7.06 8.67 -0.08
CA VAL A 17 -6.43 9.96 0.25
C VAL A 17 -5.30 10.21 -0.76
N PRO A 18 -5.21 11.42 -1.35
CA PRO A 18 -4.10 11.78 -2.22
C PRO A 18 -2.75 11.57 -1.53
N ILE A 19 -1.77 11.02 -2.24
CA ILE A 19 -0.42 10.84 -1.70
C ILE A 19 0.16 12.17 -1.20
N SER A 20 -0.12 13.28 -1.90
CA SER A 20 0.27 14.64 -1.50
C SER A 20 -0.21 15.02 -0.10
N ASP A 21 -1.40 14.58 0.30
CA ASP A 21 -1.99 14.94 1.59
C ASP A 21 -1.32 14.16 2.73
N VAL A 22 -0.97 12.90 2.45
CA VAL A 22 -0.23 12.06 3.40
C VAL A 22 1.19 12.57 3.60
N VAL A 23 1.93 12.81 2.50
CA VAL A 23 3.34 13.23 2.58
C VAL A 23 3.51 14.70 2.95
N GLY A 24 2.52 15.54 2.61
CA GLY A 24 2.47 16.96 2.99
C GLY A 24 2.09 17.20 4.45
N GLY A 25 1.71 16.15 5.19
CA GLY A 25 1.35 16.23 6.61
C GLY A 25 -0.01 16.88 6.88
N SER A 26 -0.88 16.99 5.87
CA SER A 26 -2.26 17.47 6.06
C SER A 26 -3.21 16.37 6.51
N TYR A 27 -2.82 15.10 6.34
CA TYR A 27 -3.61 13.95 6.79
C TYR A 27 -3.49 13.71 8.31
N ASP A 28 -4.63 13.44 8.96
CA ASP A 28 -4.70 13.08 10.37
C ASP A 28 -4.20 11.64 10.59
N THR A 29 -3.00 11.52 11.15
CA THR A 29 -2.31 10.24 11.35
C THR A 29 -2.89 9.37 12.46
N ASP A 30 -3.90 9.85 13.20
CA ASP A 30 -4.65 9.03 14.16
C ASP A 30 -5.63 8.07 13.45
N TYR A 31 -5.92 8.30 12.17
CA TYR A 31 -6.78 7.45 11.33
C TYR A 31 -5.97 6.59 10.35
N LEU A 32 -6.60 5.51 9.89
CA LEU A 32 -6.04 4.63 8.85
C LEU A 32 -6.36 5.18 7.46
N VAL A 33 -5.39 5.03 6.56
CA VAL A 33 -5.44 5.63 5.22
C VAL A 33 -5.50 4.58 4.13
N ASP A 34 -6.30 4.86 3.10
CA ASP A 34 -6.24 4.15 1.82
C ASP A 34 -5.48 5.03 0.83
N VAL A 35 -4.43 4.49 0.20
CA VAL A 35 -3.71 5.16 -0.88
C VAL A 35 -3.70 4.28 -2.13
N ILE A 36 -3.63 4.92 -3.28
CA ILE A 36 -3.48 4.27 -4.58
C ILE A 36 -2.34 4.95 -5.34
N GLY A 37 -1.52 4.16 -6.01
CA GLY A 37 -0.41 4.70 -6.80
C GLY A 37 0.23 3.66 -7.69
N VAL A 38 1.03 4.13 -8.63
CA VAL A 38 1.84 3.28 -9.50
C VAL A 38 3.06 2.80 -8.73
N LEU A 39 3.34 1.51 -8.78
CA LEU A 39 4.56 0.91 -8.24
C LEU A 39 5.77 1.39 -9.04
N THR A 40 6.63 2.18 -8.39
CA THR A 40 7.83 2.78 -9.02
C THR A 40 9.13 2.23 -8.47
N GLY A 41 9.09 1.50 -7.35
CA GLY A 41 10.27 0.89 -6.77
C GLY A 41 9.93 -0.23 -5.83
N VAL A 42 10.79 -1.24 -5.80
CA VAL A 42 10.76 -2.33 -4.83
C VAL A 42 12.13 -2.41 -4.17
N GLY A 43 12.14 -2.42 -2.84
CA GLY A 43 13.34 -2.63 -2.06
C GLY A 43 13.77 -4.10 -2.01
N SER A 44 14.81 -4.35 -1.23
CA SER A 44 15.24 -5.72 -0.90
C SER A 44 14.55 -6.20 0.37
N GLU A 45 14.13 -7.47 0.37
CA GLU A 45 13.67 -8.15 1.58
C GLU A 45 14.76 -8.14 2.66
N ARG A 46 14.33 -7.91 3.91
CA ARG A 46 15.15 -7.89 5.11
C ARG A 46 14.40 -8.59 6.23
N GLU A 47 15.14 -9.08 7.23
CA GLU A 47 14.55 -9.48 8.50
C GLU A 47 14.77 -8.40 9.55
N ILE A 48 13.77 -8.18 10.39
CA ILE A 48 13.87 -7.30 11.56
C ILE A 48 13.41 -8.05 12.81
N THR A 49 14.09 -7.84 13.93
CA THR A 49 13.70 -8.36 15.23
C THR A 49 13.08 -7.24 16.06
N ASN A 50 11.86 -7.47 16.56
CA ASN A 50 11.20 -6.51 17.44
C ASN A 50 11.75 -6.59 18.88
N GLN A 51 11.32 -5.66 19.73
CA GLN A 51 11.78 -5.58 21.12
C GLN A 51 11.44 -6.83 21.96
N ASN A 52 10.46 -7.62 21.52
CA ASN A 52 10.06 -8.87 22.18
C ASN A 52 10.86 -10.08 21.66
N GLY A 53 11.88 -9.87 20.82
CA GLY A 53 12.69 -10.94 20.24
C GLY A 53 12.04 -11.69 19.07
N SER A 54 10.86 -11.25 18.61
CA SER A 54 10.19 -11.85 17.45
C SER A 54 10.71 -11.23 16.15
N THR A 55 11.11 -12.09 15.21
CA THR A 55 11.63 -11.69 13.91
C THR A 55 10.52 -11.73 12.86
N THR A 56 10.48 -10.73 11.98
CA THR A 56 9.58 -10.69 10.83
C THR A 56 10.28 -10.16 9.58
N LYS A 57 9.79 -10.58 8.42
CA LYS A 57 10.22 -10.05 7.11
C LYS A 57 9.75 -8.61 6.95
N LEU A 58 10.54 -7.83 6.23
CA LEU A 58 10.28 -6.45 5.86
C LEU A 58 10.71 -6.22 4.41
N ASN A 59 9.89 -5.50 3.64
CA ASN A 59 10.31 -4.88 2.40
C ASN A 59 9.64 -3.51 2.27
N VAL A 60 10.22 -2.61 1.49
CA VAL A 60 9.69 -1.27 1.23
C VAL A 60 9.40 -1.14 -0.25
N ILE A 61 8.18 -0.76 -0.59
CA ILE A 61 7.81 -0.38 -1.96
C ILE A 61 7.67 1.14 -2.06
N ALA A 62 7.89 1.69 -3.24
CA ALA A 62 7.65 3.08 -3.56
C ALA A 62 6.45 3.20 -4.51
N LEU A 63 5.49 4.02 -4.14
CA LEU A 63 4.32 4.36 -4.94
C LEU A 63 4.39 5.81 -5.39
N GLU A 64 3.89 6.09 -6.60
CA GLU A 64 3.75 7.43 -7.14
C GLU A 64 2.32 7.70 -7.60
N ALA A 65 1.81 8.90 -7.30
CA ALA A 65 0.62 9.46 -7.94
C ALA A 65 0.78 10.98 -8.04
N ASP A 66 0.41 11.55 -9.20
CA ASP A 66 0.40 12.99 -9.45
C ASP A 66 1.70 13.71 -9.06
N GLY A 67 2.85 13.09 -9.36
CA GLY A 67 4.19 13.64 -9.06
C GLY A 67 4.62 13.55 -7.60
N HIS A 68 3.81 12.97 -6.72
CA HIS A 68 4.15 12.74 -5.30
C HIS A 68 4.48 11.27 -5.06
N LYS A 69 5.48 11.02 -4.22
CA LYS A 69 5.97 9.67 -3.90
C LYS A 69 5.80 9.34 -2.44
N ILE A 70 5.38 8.11 -2.14
CA ILE A 70 5.29 7.56 -0.79
C ILE A 70 5.99 6.22 -0.73
N GLN A 71 6.63 5.94 0.40
CA GLN A 71 7.17 4.62 0.71
C GLN A 71 6.19 3.86 1.59
N CYS A 72 5.90 2.61 1.24
CA CYS A 72 5.05 1.72 2.02
C CYS A 72 5.89 0.54 2.51
N THR A 73 5.96 0.36 3.84
CA THR A 73 6.65 -0.76 4.46
C THR A 73 5.69 -1.93 4.61
N LEU A 74 6.04 -3.06 4.01
CA LEU A 74 5.33 -4.33 4.12
C LEU A 74 6.03 -5.22 5.15
N PHE A 75 5.25 -6.03 5.87
CA PHE A 75 5.76 -6.96 6.87
C PHE A 75 5.22 -8.36 6.68
N GLY A 76 6.00 -9.36 7.11
CA GLY A 76 5.56 -10.75 7.17
C GLY A 76 5.04 -11.28 5.82
N PRO A 77 3.85 -11.91 5.78
CA PRO A 77 3.31 -12.54 4.57
C PRO A 77 3.21 -11.61 3.34
N TYR A 78 3.00 -10.31 3.54
CA TYR A 78 2.94 -9.35 2.43
C TYR A 78 4.26 -9.26 1.65
N VAL A 79 5.38 -9.57 2.29
CA VAL A 79 6.69 -9.63 1.60
C VAL A 79 6.76 -10.85 0.69
N ASP A 80 6.23 -11.99 1.13
CA ASP A 80 6.20 -13.21 0.32
C ASP A 80 5.26 -13.07 -0.88
N GLU A 81 4.10 -12.45 -0.67
CA GLU A 81 3.14 -12.13 -1.74
C GLU A 81 3.74 -11.16 -2.77
N LEU A 82 4.41 -10.09 -2.29
CA LEU A 82 5.12 -9.15 -3.15
C LEU A 82 6.18 -9.84 -4.00
N ASN A 83 7.01 -10.70 -3.40
CA ASN A 83 8.06 -11.42 -4.14
C ASN A 83 7.47 -12.37 -5.17
N THR A 84 6.36 -13.05 -4.83
CA THR A 84 5.62 -13.92 -5.75
C THR A 84 5.09 -13.13 -6.95
N PHE A 85 4.52 -11.95 -6.68
CA PHE A 85 4.03 -11.04 -7.72
C PHE A 85 5.16 -10.56 -8.64
N ILE A 86 6.30 -10.16 -8.07
CA ILE A 86 7.47 -9.71 -8.86
C ILE A 86 8.04 -10.86 -9.71
N ALA A 87 8.13 -12.07 -9.16
CA ALA A 87 8.63 -13.24 -9.87
C ALA A 87 7.76 -13.62 -11.08
N ALA A 88 6.49 -13.23 -11.10
CA ALA A 88 5.61 -13.42 -12.26
C ALA A 88 6.00 -12.56 -13.48
N GLY A 89 6.83 -11.52 -13.29
CA GLY A 89 7.59 -10.89 -14.38
C GLY A 89 6.92 -9.71 -15.10
N ASP A 90 5.73 -9.25 -14.67
CA ASP A 90 5.06 -8.09 -15.27
C ASP A 90 4.48 -7.15 -14.21
N TYR A 91 5.36 -6.41 -13.53
CA TYR A 91 4.98 -5.43 -12.50
C TYR A 91 5.29 -3.98 -12.91
N ASN A 92 5.73 -3.77 -14.15
CA ASN A 92 6.00 -2.44 -14.67
C ASN A 92 4.67 -1.66 -14.74
N ASN A 93 4.62 -0.51 -14.08
CA ASN A 93 3.42 0.31 -13.96
C ASN A 93 2.24 -0.36 -13.23
N ALA A 94 2.49 -1.37 -12.39
CA ALA A 94 1.45 -1.98 -11.58
C ALA A 94 0.79 -0.91 -10.69
N VAL A 95 -0.55 -0.84 -10.71
CA VAL A 95 -1.31 0.03 -9.81
C VAL A 95 -1.55 -0.74 -8.52
N VAL A 96 -1.11 -0.16 -7.40
CA VAL A 96 -1.20 -0.77 -6.07
C VAL A 96 -2.15 0.07 -5.23
N ILE A 97 -3.08 -0.62 -4.57
CA ILE A 97 -3.90 -0.05 -3.50
C ILE A 97 -3.32 -0.55 -2.18
N VAL A 98 -3.04 0.37 -1.26
CA VAL A 98 -2.71 0.06 0.12
C VAL A 98 -3.86 0.54 0.97
N GLN A 99 -4.62 -0.40 1.53
CA GLN A 99 -5.83 -0.14 2.31
C GLN A 99 -5.55 -0.27 3.82
N LEU A 100 -6.22 0.55 4.63
CA LEU A 100 -6.14 0.55 6.09
C LEU A 100 -4.69 0.66 6.60
N ALA A 101 -3.87 1.45 5.91
CA ALA A 101 -2.48 1.66 6.25
C ALA A 101 -2.33 2.63 7.42
N LYS A 102 -1.27 2.43 8.22
CA LYS A 102 -0.85 3.41 9.22
C LYS A 102 0.06 4.44 8.59
N ALA A 103 -0.40 5.69 8.52
CA ALA A 103 0.45 6.82 8.13
C ALA A 103 1.46 7.12 9.24
N LYS A 104 2.72 7.38 8.88
CA LYS A 104 3.77 7.76 9.82
C LYS A 104 4.84 8.60 9.14
N THR A 105 5.21 9.71 9.74
CA THR A 105 6.42 10.45 9.37
C THR A 105 7.64 9.71 9.94
N PHE A 106 8.53 9.26 9.06
CA PHE A 106 9.78 8.59 9.44
C PHE A 106 10.95 9.50 9.04
N GLN A 107 11.80 9.85 10.01
CA GLN A 107 12.91 10.81 9.83
C GLN A 107 12.45 12.17 9.30
N GLY A 108 11.51 12.80 10.02
CA GLY A 108 10.98 14.13 9.68
C GLY A 108 12.04 15.15 9.30
#